data_AF-A0A0U5GF24-F1
#
_entry.id   AF-A0A0U5GF24-F1
#
_cell.length_a   1.000
_cell.length_b   1.000
_cell.length_c   1.000
_cell.angle_alpha   90.00
_cell.angle_beta   90.00
_cell.angle_gamma   90.00
#
_symmetry.space_group_name_H-M   'P 1'
#
loop_
_entity.id
_entity.type
_entity.pdbx_description
1 polymer ?
#
loop_
_entity_poly.entity_id
_entity_poly.type
_entity_poly.pdbx_seq_one_letter_code
_entity_poly.pdbx_strand_id
1 'polypeptide(L)'
;MKPGRKNLNAQILSARRIVANLVAESDSPTCVQKPLRMQREIIDKGKTLGELVTRTAIAGELDRARRDHERQLRELETELRTQLTKADECHTAQLQDLKSEILQKVAKAKGEKKALRKVMSDLHDEERQAWMQKINELDKAFQAKIAEKEEELEDLKQSIHEIRQDTYTSSSSSGDEEEFYAHEEIVHNASQEIDDAKSNRDRLKRVAGNIVNGLANGVGAAVTTSVVGGELPF
;
A
#
# COMPACT_ATOMS: atom_id res chain seq x y z
N MET A 1 -151.39 9.11 9.70
CA MET A 1 -151.04 7.69 9.56
C MET A 1 -149.55 7.50 9.81
N LYS A 2 -149.17 6.50 10.63
CA LYS A 2 -147.79 6.03 10.86
C LYS A 2 -147.24 5.30 9.57
N PRO A 3 -146.05 4.69 9.59
CA PRO A 3 -144.75 5.25 9.17
C PRO A 3 -144.13 4.48 7.99
N GLY A 4 -143.43 5.16 7.07
CA GLY A 4 -142.69 4.51 5.99
C GLY A 4 -141.23 4.24 6.35
N ARG A 5 -140.97 3.20 7.18
CA ARG A 5 -139.63 2.60 7.38
C ARG A 5 -139.05 2.19 6.02
N LYS A 6 -138.28 3.07 5.37
CA LYS A 6 -137.41 2.70 4.24
C LYS A 6 -135.99 2.52 4.75
N ASN A 7 -135.73 1.27 5.15
CA ASN A 7 -134.47 0.53 5.02
C ASN A 7 -133.21 0.99 5.78
N LEU A 8 -133.32 1.19 7.11
CA LEU A 8 -132.18 1.14 8.04
C LEU A 8 -131.34 -0.14 7.86
N ASN A 9 -131.99 -1.28 7.62
CA ASN A 9 -131.29 -2.56 7.40
C ASN A 9 -130.45 -2.58 6.10
N ALA A 10 -130.88 -1.89 5.04
CA ALA A 10 -130.08 -1.81 3.81
C ALA A 10 -128.87 -0.89 3.97
N GLN A 11 -129.00 0.18 4.76
CA GLN A 11 -127.87 1.03 5.13
C GLN A 11 -126.87 0.29 6.04
N ILE A 12 -127.35 -0.48 7.01
CA ILE A 12 -126.50 -1.31 7.88
C ILE A 12 -125.77 -2.39 7.06
N LEU A 13 -126.43 -3.01 6.08
CA LEU A 13 -125.81 -3.99 5.19
C LEU A 13 -124.80 -3.35 4.22
N SER A 14 -125.07 -2.15 3.73
CA SER A 14 -124.14 -1.37 2.90
C SER A 14 -122.91 -0.93 3.69
N ALA A 15 -123.11 -0.37 4.89
CA ALA A 15 -122.03 -0.03 5.81
C ALA A 15 -121.21 -1.27 6.17
N ARG A 16 -121.84 -2.41 6.46
CA ARG A 16 -121.14 -3.69 6.66
C ARG A 16 -120.36 -4.14 5.44
N ARG A 17 -120.87 -3.97 4.23
CA ARG A 17 -120.13 -4.28 2.99
C ARG A 17 -118.94 -3.36 2.76
N ILE A 18 -119.10 -2.07 3.03
CA ILE A 18 -118.01 -1.10 2.92
C ILE A 18 -116.93 -1.42 3.95
N VAL A 19 -117.31 -1.68 5.21
CA VAL A 19 -116.36 -2.09 6.25
C VAL A 19 -115.70 -3.43 5.92
N ALA A 20 -116.46 -4.43 5.44
CA ALA A 20 -115.89 -5.72 5.04
C ALA A 20 -114.95 -5.60 3.84
N ASN A 21 -115.25 -4.74 2.87
CA ASN A 21 -114.37 -4.46 1.74
C ASN A 21 -113.11 -3.70 2.18
N LEU A 22 -113.23 -2.71 3.07
CA LEU A 22 -112.08 -1.99 3.63
C LEU A 22 -111.17 -2.91 4.46
N VAL A 23 -111.77 -3.84 5.22
CA VAL A 23 -111.02 -4.87 5.97
C VAL A 23 -110.37 -5.87 5.02
N ALA A 24 -111.06 -6.32 3.97
CA ALA A 24 -110.48 -7.20 2.95
C ALA A 24 -109.38 -6.50 2.12
N GLU A 25 -109.49 -5.18 1.94
CA GLU A 25 -108.49 -4.35 1.25
C GLU A 25 -107.31 -4.03 2.16
N SER A 26 -107.52 -3.88 3.47
CA SER A 26 -106.43 -3.76 4.46
C SER A 26 -105.70 -5.08 4.69
N ASP A 27 -106.44 -6.20 4.68
CA ASP A 27 -105.89 -7.56 4.78
C ASP A 27 -105.40 -8.07 3.42
N SER A 28 -105.56 -7.27 2.36
CA SER A 28 -105.00 -7.62 1.06
C SER A 28 -103.47 -7.70 1.19
N PRO A 29 -102.84 -8.75 0.64
CA PRO A 29 -101.40 -8.94 0.73
C PRO A 29 -100.63 -7.74 0.16
N THR A 30 -101.22 -6.98 -0.77
CA THR A 30 -100.66 -5.75 -1.33
C THR A 30 -100.56 -4.60 -0.33
N CYS A 31 -101.55 -4.44 0.56
CA CYS A 31 -101.55 -3.38 1.58
C CYS A 31 -100.48 -3.63 2.66
N VAL A 32 -100.25 -4.89 3.03
CA VAL A 32 -99.23 -5.30 4.01
C VAL A 32 -97.82 -5.38 3.41
N GLN A 33 -97.68 -5.84 2.15
CA GLN A 33 -96.37 -6.02 1.52
C GLN A 33 -95.68 -4.71 1.11
N LYS A 34 -96.44 -3.67 0.75
CA LYS A 34 -95.88 -2.41 0.28
C LYS A 34 -95.04 -1.69 1.36
N PRO A 35 -95.52 -1.53 2.61
CA PRO A 35 -94.71 -0.99 3.70
C PRO A 35 -93.47 -1.84 4.02
N LEU A 36 -93.60 -3.18 4.04
CA LEU A 36 -92.47 -4.08 4.32
C LEU A 36 -91.39 -4.02 3.23
N ARG A 37 -91.78 -3.91 1.97
CA ARG A 37 -90.85 -3.72 0.85
C ARG A 37 -90.11 -2.39 0.97
N MET A 38 -90.81 -1.31 1.33
CA MET A 38 -90.19 0.00 1.56
C MET A 38 -89.24 -0.03 2.75
N GLN A 39 -89.60 -0.69 3.85
CA GLN A 39 -88.71 -0.86 5.01
C GLN A 39 -87.44 -1.63 4.67
N ARG A 40 -87.56 -2.72 3.90
CA ARG A 40 -86.39 -3.47 3.42
C ARG A 40 -85.48 -2.59 2.56
N GLU A 41 -86.04 -1.84 1.61
CA GLU A 41 -85.26 -0.93 0.75
C GLU A 41 -84.56 0.18 1.55
N ILE A 42 -85.22 0.74 2.56
CA ILE A 42 -84.63 1.73 3.47
C ILE A 42 -83.47 1.12 4.27
N ILE A 43 -83.65 -0.10 4.80
CA ILE A 43 -82.59 -0.81 5.53
C ILE A 43 -81.40 -1.10 4.61
N ASP A 44 -81.65 -1.57 3.38
CA ASP A 44 -80.60 -1.88 2.42
C ASP A 44 -79.83 -0.62 2.00
N LYS A 45 -80.51 0.50 1.75
CA LYS A 45 -79.86 1.80 1.50
C LYS A 45 -79.09 2.32 2.71
N GLY A 46 -79.61 2.11 3.93
CA GLY A 46 -78.91 2.45 5.17
C GLY A 46 -77.60 1.68 5.33
N LYS A 47 -77.59 0.37 5.01
CA LYS A 47 -76.39 -0.46 5.02
C LYS A 47 -75.36 0.01 4.00
N THR A 48 -75.76 0.27 2.76
CA THR A 48 -74.83 0.73 1.72
C THR A 48 -74.25 2.11 2.04
N LEU A 49 -75.04 3.01 2.63
CA LEU A 49 -74.54 4.30 3.12
C LEU A 49 -73.56 4.11 4.29
N GLY A 50 -73.85 3.22 5.24
CA GLY A 50 -72.95 2.89 6.34
C GLY A 50 -71.62 2.32 5.85
N GLU A 51 -71.66 1.37 4.92
CA GLU A 51 -70.47 0.80 4.26
C GLU A 51 -69.67 1.83 3.48
N LEU A 52 -70.34 2.79 2.82
CA LEU A 52 -69.68 3.87 2.11
C LEU A 52 -68.94 4.79 3.10
N VAL A 53 -69.59 5.19 4.19
CA VAL A 53 -68.97 6.04 5.22
C VAL A 53 -67.76 5.35 5.85
N THR A 54 -67.85 4.06 6.18
CA THR A 54 -66.70 3.33 6.72
C THR A 54 -65.58 3.19 5.70
N ARG A 55 -65.87 2.91 4.42
CA ARG A 55 -64.86 2.90 3.35
C ARG A 55 -64.19 4.25 3.16
N THR A 56 -64.95 5.34 3.20
CA THR A 56 -64.39 6.70 3.10
C THR A 56 -63.51 7.03 4.30
N ALA A 57 -63.91 6.64 5.51
CA ALA A 57 -63.09 6.81 6.71
C ALA A 57 -61.77 6.01 6.62
N ILE A 58 -61.85 4.74 6.24
CA ILE A 58 -60.69 3.85 6.07
C ILE A 58 -59.75 4.39 4.98
N ALA A 59 -60.29 4.84 3.85
CA ALA A 59 -59.48 5.46 2.78
C ALA A 59 -58.75 6.71 3.29
N GLY A 60 -59.44 7.56 4.06
CA GLY A 60 -58.83 8.74 4.67
C GLY A 60 -57.73 8.40 5.67
N GLU A 61 -57.88 7.36 6.48
CA GLU A 61 -56.84 6.87 7.39
C GLU A 61 -55.64 6.29 6.63
N LEU A 62 -55.89 5.48 5.60
CA LEU A 62 -54.85 4.91 4.75
C LEU A 62 -54.04 6.00 4.04
N ASP A 63 -54.70 7.04 3.53
CA ASP A 63 -54.03 8.18 2.87
C ASP A 63 -53.20 9.03 3.85
N ARG A 64 -53.60 9.10 5.13
CA ARG A 64 -52.80 9.75 6.17
C ARG A 64 -51.57 8.91 6.50
N ALA A 65 -51.76 7.61 6.77
CA ALA A 65 -50.66 6.69 7.05
C ALA A 65 -49.64 6.66 5.90
N ARG A 66 -50.11 6.64 4.64
CA ARG A 66 -49.25 6.73 3.47
C ARG A 66 -48.42 8.02 3.46
N ARG A 67 -49.05 9.18 3.70
CA ARG A 67 -48.35 10.47 3.72
C ARG A 67 -47.32 10.56 4.85
N ASP A 68 -47.62 9.99 6.01
CA ASP A 68 -46.69 9.95 7.13
C ASP A 68 -45.50 9.03 6.84
N HIS A 69 -45.72 7.87 6.22
CA HIS A 69 -44.63 7.01 5.76
C HIS A 69 -43.78 7.64 4.65
N GLU A 70 -44.40 8.31 3.67
CA GLU A 70 -43.67 9.06 2.65
C GLU A 70 -42.79 10.16 3.27
N ARG A 71 -43.26 10.80 4.35
CA ARG A 71 -42.46 11.78 5.09
C ARG A 71 -41.26 11.13 5.78
N GLN A 72 -41.48 10.02 6.50
CA GLN A 72 -40.42 9.26 7.17
C GLN A 72 -39.37 8.75 6.18
N LEU A 73 -39.78 8.26 5.01
CA LEU A 73 -38.86 7.81 3.97
C LEU A 73 -37.99 8.94 3.45
N ARG A 74 -38.55 10.14 3.24
CA ARG A 74 -37.78 11.31 2.82
C ARG A 74 -36.79 11.75 3.90
N GLU A 75 -37.21 11.77 5.17
CA GLU A 75 -36.33 12.10 6.30
C GLU A 75 -35.14 11.13 6.38
N LEU A 76 -35.40 9.82 6.34
CA LEU A 76 -34.36 8.78 6.32
C LEU A 76 -33.43 8.91 5.10
N GLU A 77 -33.99 9.16 3.91
CA GLU A 77 -33.20 9.35 2.69
C GLU A 77 -32.27 10.56 2.81
N THR A 78 -32.75 11.68 3.39
CA THR A 78 -31.91 12.84 3.64
C THR A 78 -30.84 12.56 4.69
N GLU A 79 -31.18 11.86 5.78
CA GLU A 79 -30.23 11.48 6.81
C GLU A 79 -29.11 10.59 6.24
N LEU A 80 -29.47 9.55 5.48
CA LEU A 80 -28.50 8.67 4.82
C LEU A 80 -27.58 9.43 3.87
N ARG A 81 -28.11 10.36 3.06
CA ARG A 81 -27.29 11.21 2.18
C ARG A 81 -26.32 12.09 2.97
N THR A 82 -26.78 12.68 4.09
CA THR A 82 -25.90 13.51 4.93
C THR A 82 -24.83 12.70 5.64
N GLN A 83 -25.14 11.48 6.08
CA GLN A 83 -24.16 10.59 6.69
C GLN A 83 -23.14 10.10 5.66
N LEU A 84 -23.59 9.75 4.45
CA LEU A 84 -22.72 9.32 3.36
C LEU A 84 -21.75 10.43 2.95
N THR A 85 -22.25 11.65 2.71
CA THR A 85 -21.40 12.80 2.37
C THR A 85 -20.37 13.11 3.46
N LYS A 86 -20.77 13.08 4.75
CA LYS A 86 -19.82 13.23 5.87
C LYS A 86 -18.78 12.12 5.92
N ALA A 87 -19.17 10.87 5.66
CA ALA A 87 -18.25 9.75 5.63
C ALA A 87 -17.25 9.88 4.47
N ASP A 88 -17.72 10.28 3.30
CA ASP A 88 -16.88 10.52 2.12
C ASP A 88 -15.91 11.68 2.36
N GLU A 89 -16.37 12.79 2.96
CA GLU A 89 -15.51 13.92 3.36
C GLU A 89 -14.46 13.50 4.40
N CYS A 90 -14.85 12.71 5.40
CA CYS A 90 -13.93 12.20 6.41
C CYS A 90 -12.88 11.27 5.78
N HIS A 91 -13.31 10.35 4.92
CA HIS A 91 -12.43 9.40 4.25
C HIS A 91 -11.47 10.10 3.28
N THR A 92 -11.94 11.10 2.53
CA THR A 92 -11.08 11.89 1.63
C THR A 92 -10.05 12.71 2.40
N ALA A 93 -10.42 13.28 3.56
CA ALA A 93 -9.47 13.95 4.44
C ALA A 93 -8.40 12.98 4.98
N GLN A 94 -8.80 11.79 5.46
CA GLN A 94 -7.86 10.76 5.92
C GLN A 94 -6.90 10.30 4.82
N LEU A 95 -7.39 10.12 3.60
CA LEU A 95 -6.55 9.78 2.45
C LEU A 95 -5.55 10.89 2.12
N GLN A 96 -5.96 12.15 2.23
CA GLN A 96 -5.08 13.29 1.99
C GLN A 96 -3.98 13.39 3.07
N ASP A 97 -4.35 13.20 4.34
CA ASP A 97 -3.40 13.19 5.46
C ASP A 97 -2.39 12.05 5.31
N LEU A 98 -2.87 10.83 5.04
CA LEU A 98 -2.01 9.66 4.81
C LEU A 98 -1.09 9.87 3.61
N LYS A 99 -1.60 10.44 2.51
CA LYS A 99 -0.78 10.78 1.34
C LYS A 99 0.32 11.77 1.71
N SER A 100 0.02 12.80 2.50
CA SER A 100 1.01 13.79 2.94
C SER A 100 2.09 13.16 3.83
N GLU A 101 1.70 12.27 4.74
CA GLU A 101 2.61 11.54 5.62
C GLU A 101 3.53 10.61 4.83
N ILE A 102 2.98 9.86 3.86
CA ILE A 102 3.77 9.00 2.96
C ILE A 102 4.76 9.84 2.16
N LEU A 103 4.33 10.97 1.57
CA LEU A 103 5.23 11.85 0.82
C LEU A 103 6.36 12.40 1.70
N GLN A 104 6.07 12.77 2.94
CA GLN A 104 7.07 13.21 3.90
C GLN A 104 8.06 12.10 4.23
N LYS A 105 7.59 10.88 4.50
CA LYS A 105 8.45 9.71 4.76
C LYS A 105 9.34 9.38 3.57
N VAL A 106 8.81 9.44 2.34
CA VAL A 106 9.57 9.23 1.11
C VAL A 106 10.62 10.31 0.92
N ALA A 107 10.29 11.58 1.18
CA ALA A 107 11.26 12.68 1.09
C ALA A 107 12.40 12.51 2.11
N LYS A 108 12.07 12.13 3.35
CA LYS A 108 13.04 11.82 4.41
C LYS A 108 13.96 10.65 4.01
N ALA A 109 13.39 9.54 3.56
CA ALA A 109 14.15 8.37 3.11
C ALA A 109 15.05 8.69 1.90
N LYS A 110 14.59 9.53 0.96
CA LYS A 110 15.43 10.03 -0.15
C LYS A 110 16.59 10.89 0.35
N GLY A 111 16.35 11.74 1.35
CA GLY A 111 17.40 12.53 2.02
C GLY A 111 18.44 11.65 2.70
N GLU A 112 17.99 10.66 3.48
CA GLU A 112 18.85 9.68 4.15
C GLU A 112 19.65 8.85 3.15
N LYS A 113 19.04 8.40 2.05
CA LYS A 113 19.74 7.69 0.97
C LYS A 113 20.86 8.53 0.35
N LYS A 114 20.63 9.83 0.14
CA LYS A 114 21.67 10.74 -0.36
C LYS A 114 22.79 10.94 0.65
N ALA A 115 22.45 11.09 1.93
CA ALA A 115 23.43 11.20 3.01
C ALA A 115 24.29 9.93 3.12
N LEU A 116 23.67 8.76 3.10
CA LEU A 116 24.36 7.47 3.14
C LEU A 116 25.32 7.29 1.94
N ARG A 117 24.88 7.65 0.73
CA ARG A 117 25.76 7.62 -0.46
C ARG A 117 26.98 8.52 -0.28
N LYS A 118 26.80 9.70 0.30
CA LYS A 118 27.90 10.62 0.56
C LYS A 118 28.88 10.02 1.57
N VAL A 119 28.37 9.54 2.71
CA VAL A 119 29.20 8.90 3.75
C VAL A 119 29.96 7.70 3.19
N MET A 120 29.31 6.87 2.37
CA MET A 120 29.97 5.72 1.74
C MET A 120 31.08 6.15 0.77
N SER A 121 30.84 7.19 -0.03
CA SER A 121 31.85 7.77 -0.92
C SER A 121 33.04 8.31 -0.13
N ASP A 122 32.78 9.08 0.93
CA ASP A 122 33.81 9.69 1.77
C ASP A 122 34.66 8.59 2.44
N LEU A 123 34.02 7.55 3.01
CA LEU A 123 34.71 6.41 3.63
C LEU A 123 35.55 5.62 2.62
N HIS A 124 35.07 5.44 1.39
CA HIS A 124 35.86 4.80 0.35
C HIS A 124 37.06 5.63 -0.09
N ASP A 125 36.91 6.95 -0.20
CA ASP A 125 38.03 7.84 -0.53
C ASP A 125 39.08 7.84 0.60
N GLU A 126 38.65 7.84 1.86
CA GLU A 126 39.53 7.69 3.03
C GLU A 126 40.27 6.35 3.03
N GLU A 127 39.55 5.24 2.81
CA GLU A 127 40.14 3.90 2.74
C GLU A 127 41.13 3.81 1.57
N ARG A 128 40.80 4.36 0.41
CA ARG A 128 41.68 4.42 -0.76
C ARG A 128 42.95 5.20 -0.46
N GLN A 129 42.85 6.34 0.23
CA GLN A 129 44.01 7.13 0.66
C GLN A 129 44.87 6.37 1.66
N ALA A 130 44.28 5.71 2.65
CA ALA A 130 44.99 4.90 3.63
C ALA A 130 45.77 3.76 2.96
N TRP A 131 45.16 3.05 2.01
CA TRP A 131 45.83 2.00 1.25
C TRP A 131 46.96 2.56 0.38
N MET A 132 46.75 3.68 -0.31
CA MET A 132 47.81 4.33 -1.10
C MET A 132 49.00 4.73 -0.22
N GLN A 133 48.75 5.29 0.97
CA GLN A 133 49.81 5.61 1.93
C GLN A 133 50.59 4.37 2.35
N LYS A 134 49.89 3.30 2.76
CA LYS A 134 50.51 2.05 3.18
C LYS A 134 51.33 1.37 2.07
N ILE A 135 50.82 1.40 0.83
CA ILE A 135 51.55 0.90 -0.35
C ILE A 135 52.82 1.74 -0.58
N ASN A 136 52.73 3.07 -0.47
CA ASN A 136 53.87 3.95 -0.66
C ASN A 136 54.94 3.76 0.44
N GLU A 137 54.52 3.56 1.68
CA GLU A 137 55.44 3.24 2.79
C GLU A 137 56.16 1.91 2.56
N LEU A 138 55.42 0.87 2.14
CA LEU A 138 56.02 -0.42 1.78
C LEU A 138 56.97 -0.29 0.59
N ASP A 139 56.61 0.45 -0.46
CA ASP A 139 57.49 0.66 -1.62
C ASP A 139 58.79 1.35 -1.22
N LYS A 140 58.74 2.36 -0.34
CA LYS A 140 59.92 3.03 0.21
C LYS A 140 60.78 2.08 1.04
N ALA A 141 60.17 1.25 1.89
CA ALA A 141 60.90 0.26 2.69
C ALA A 141 61.60 -0.79 1.80
N PHE A 142 60.94 -1.26 0.73
CA PHE A 142 61.55 -2.15 -0.24
C PHE A 142 62.68 -1.48 -1.02
N GLN A 143 62.52 -0.21 -1.42
CA GLN A 143 63.59 0.54 -2.06
C GLN A 143 64.81 0.69 -1.17
N ALA A 144 64.62 1.04 0.11
CA ALA A 144 65.71 1.17 1.06
C ALA A 144 66.48 -0.16 1.22
N LYS A 145 65.75 -1.27 1.34
CA LYS A 145 66.37 -2.60 1.48
C LYS A 145 67.09 -3.06 0.22
N ILE A 146 66.57 -2.75 -0.97
CA ILE A 146 67.25 -3.03 -2.23
C ILE A 146 68.53 -2.19 -2.33
N ALA A 147 68.47 -0.91 -2.00
CA ALA A 147 69.64 -0.02 -2.04
C ALA A 147 70.74 -0.47 -1.05
N GLU A 148 70.37 -0.84 0.17
CA GLU A 148 71.29 -1.40 1.18
C GLU A 148 71.98 -2.68 0.66
N LYS A 149 71.21 -3.59 0.06
CA LYS A 149 71.76 -4.81 -0.54
C LYS A 149 72.64 -4.54 -1.75
N GLU A 150 72.28 -3.55 -2.58
CA GLU A 150 73.10 -3.12 -3.73
C GLU A 150 74.43 -2.52 -3.29
N GLU A 151 74.45 -1.74 -2.19
CA GLU A 151 75.67 -1.20 -1.57
C GLU A 151 76.55 -2.32 -1.01
N GLU A 152 75.99 -3.24 -0.22
CA GLU A 152 76.71 -4.42 0.29
C GLU A 152 77.34 -5.24 -0.86
N LEU A 153 76.61 -5.39 -1.97
CA LEU A 153 77.08 -6.14 -3.12
C LEU A 153 78.21 -5.43 -3.88
N GLU A 154 78.17 -4.10 -3.95
CA GLU A 154 79.25 -3.31 -4.53
C GLU A 154 80.51 -3.40 -3.67
N ASP A 155 80.39 -3.30 -2.35
CA ASP A 155 81.49 -3.49 -1.40
C ASP A 155 82.12 -4.89 -1.54
N LEU A 156 81.30 -5.93 -1.65
CA LEU A 156 81.74 -7.31 -1.89
C LEU A 156 82.48 -7.46 -3.23
N LYS A 157 81.96 -6.85 -4.31
CA LYS A 157 82.62 -6.85 -5.61
C LYS A 157 83.96 -6.11 -5.57
N GLN A 158 84.02 -4.98 -4.88
CA GLN A 158 85.24 -4.20 -4.74
C GLN A 158 86.29 -4.95 -3.93
N SER A 159 85.90 -5.61 -2.84
CA SER A 159 86.78 -6.47 -2.05
C SER A 159 87.35 -7.63 -2.89
N ILE A 160 86.52 -8.31 -3.70
CA ILE A 160 86.99 -9.35 -4.63
C ILE A 160 87.96 -8.79 -5.67
N HIS A 161 87.70 -7.58 -6.17
CA HIS A 161 88.57 -6.92 -7.15
C HIS A 161 89.95 -6.59 -6.56
N GLU A 162 89.99 -6.09 -5.33
CA GLU A 162 91.23 -5.82 -4.59
C GLU A 162 92.03 -7.11 -4.35
N ILE A 163 91.35 -8.19 -3.91
CA ILE A 163 91.99 -9.50 -3.75
C ILE A 163 92.55 -9.99 -5.10
N ARG A 164 91.86 -9.76 -6.24
CA ARG A 164 92.37 -10.14 -7.58
C ARG A 164 93.65 -9.37 -7.89
N GLN A 165 93.68 -8.08 -7.61
CA GLN A 165 94.84 -7.24 -7.89
C GLN A 165 96.07 -7.62 -7.05
N ASP A 166 95.86 -7.99 -5.79
CA ASP A 166 96.91 -8.43 -4.86
C ASP A 166 97.46 -9.82 -5.21
N THR A 167 96.61 -10.74 -5.71
CA THR A 167 97.05 -12.05 -6.20
C THR A 167 97.82 -11.97 -7.52
N TYR A 168 97.51 -11.01 -8.42
CA TYR A 168 98.31 -10.80 -9.63
C TYR A 168 99.71 -10.22 -9.37
N THR A 169 99.92 -9.54 -8.24
CA THR A 169 101.21 -8.95 -7.87
C THR A 169 102.11 -9.90 -7.06
N SER A 170 101.56 -11.00 -6.55
CA SER A 170 102.24 -11.99 -5.73
C SER A 170 102.42 -13.30 -6.51
N SER A 171 103.64 -13.85 -6.63
CA SER A 171 103.88 -15.09 -7.38
C SER A 171 103.10 -16.27 -6.78
N SER A 172 102.08 -16.74 -7.51
CA SER A 172 100.96 -17.59 -7.07
C SER A 172 101.31 -18.94 -6.42
N SER A 173 100.52 -19.28 -5.41
CA SER A 173 100.30 -20.64 -4.89
C SER A 173 98.92 -21.15 -5.34
N SER A 174 98.77 -22.45 -5.57
CA SER A 174 97.55 -23.07 -6.12
C SER A 174 96.32 -23.07 -5.19
N GLY A 175 96.42 -22.54 -3.96
CA GLY A 175 95.32 -22.46 -3.01
C GLY A 175 94.38 -21.27 -3.24
N ASP A 176 94.85 -20.23 -3.93
CA ASP A 176 94.13 -18.97 -4.06
C ASP A 176 92.95 -19.05 -5.07
N GLU A 177 92.99 -19.98 -6.03
CA GLU A 177 91.93 -20.12 -7.05
C GLU A 177 90.60 -20.68 -6.49
N GLU A 178 90.65 -21.58 -5.51
CA GLU A 178 89.45 -22.23 -4.95
C GLU A 178 88.64 -21.27 -4.07
N GLU A 179 89.32 -20.41 -3.29
CA GLU A 179 88.68 -19.33 -2.54
C GLU A 179 88.07 -18.26 -3.46
N PHE A 180 88.67 -18.03 -4.64
CA PHE A 180 88.14 -17.12 -5.64
C PHE A 180 86.79 -17.54 -6.23
N TYR A 181 86.67 -18.82 -6.58
CA TYR A 181 85.40 -19.36 -7.09
C TYR A 181 84.30 -19.28 -6.03
N ALA A 182 84.63 -19.52 -4.76
CA ALA A 182 83.68 -19.39 -3.65
C ALA A 182 83.19 -17.94 -3.49
N HIS A 183 84.06 -16.95 -3.61
CA HIS A 183 83.69 -15.53 -3.53
C HIS A 183 82.86 -15.06 -4.73
N GLU A 184 83.17 -15.55 -5.94
CA GLU A 184 82.40 -15.25 -7.15
C GLU A 184 80.98 -15.86 -7.11
N GLU A 185 80.85 -17.06 -6.53
CA GLU A 185 79.55 -17.70 -6.27
C GLU A 185 78.71 -16.90 -5.26
N ILE A 186 79.32 -16.34 -4.20
CA ILE A 186 78.64 -15.49 -3.22
C ILE A 186 78.10 -14.21 -3.88
N VAL A 187 78.89 -13.55 -4.73
CA VAL A 187 78.44 -12.35 -5.47
C VAL A 187 77.35 -12.69 -6.49
N HIS A 188 77.43 -13.84 -7.14
CA HIS A 188 76.39 -14.29 -8.07
C HIS A 188 75.06 -14.53 -7.34
N ASN A 189 75.09 -15.25 -6.22
CA ASN A 189 73.92 -15.50 -5.38
C ASN A 189 73.31 -14.20 -4.82
N ALA A 190 74.14 -13.27 -4.34
CA ALA A 190 73.69 -11.96 -3.86
C ALA A 190 73.07 -11.11 -4.98
N SER A 191 73.64 -11.16 -6.20
CA SER A 191 73.08 -10.47 -7.37
C SER A 191 71.70 -11.02 -7.73
N GLN A 192 71.57 -12.35 -7.71
CA GLN A 192 70.30 -13.02 -7.98
C GLN A 192 69.24 -12.69 -6.93
N GLU A 193 69.61 -12.60 -5.65
CA GLU A 193 68.70 -12.20 -4.57
C GLU A 193 68.17 -10.76 -4.76
N ILE A 194 69.01 -9.83 -5.23
CA ILE A 194 68.59 -8.46 -5.57
C ILE A 194 67.62 -8.44 -6.74
N ASP A 195 67.88 -9.21 -7.80
CA ASP A 195 67.00 -9.29 -8.96
C ASP A 195 65.64 -9.91 -8.61
N ASP A 196 65.62 -10.92 -7.75
CA ASP A 196 64.39 -11.50 -7.20
C ASP A 196 63.64 -10.48 -6.33
N ALA A 197 64.34 -9.69 -5.52
CA ALA A 197 63.74 -8.63 -4.71
C ALA A 197 63.12 -7.52 -5.59
N LYS A 198 63.79 -7.12 -6.68
CA LYS A 198 63.27 -6.16 -7.67
C LYS A 198 62.01 -6.72 -8.37
N SER A 199 62.05 -7.97 -8.81
CA SER A 199 60.92 -8.65 -9.43
C SER A 199 59.71 -8.75 -8.48
N ASN A 200 59.95 -9.06 -7.21
CA ASN A 200 58.91 -9.12 -6.18
C ASN A 200 58.28 -7.75 -5.90
N ARG A 201 59.07 -6.67 -5.92
CA ARG A 201 58.56 -5.29 -5.83
C ARG A 201 57.65 -4.94 -7.00
N ASP A 202 58.02 -5.30 -8.23
CA ASP A 202 57.19 -5.04 -9.41
C ASP A 202 55.89 -5.84 -9.40
N ARG A 203 55.91 -7.04 -8.83
CA ARG A 203 54.69 -7.82 -8.55
C ARG A 203 53.82 -7.13 -7.51
N LEU A 204 54.41 -6.64 -6.41
CA LEU A 204 53.69 -5.89 -5.38
C LEU A 204 53.02 -4.65 -5.95
N LYS A 205 53.71 -3.86 -6.80
CA LYS A 205 53.11 -2.70 -7.48
C LYS A 205 51.91 -3.05 -8.35
N ARG A 206 51.97 -4.18 -9.07
CA ARG A 206 50.82 -4.67 -9.86
C ARG A 206 49.65 -5.08 -8.99
N VAL A 207 49.90 -5.81 -7.91
CA VAL A 207 48.85 -6.22 -6.96
C VAL A 207 48.25 -5.00 -6.27
N ALA A 208 49.07 -4.04 -5.86
CA ALA A 208 48.66 -2.78 -5.27
C ALA A 208 47.75 -1.97 -6.19
N GLY A 209 48.11 -1.86 -7.48
CA GLY A 209 47.25 -1.23 -8.50
C GLY A 209 45.89 -1.92 -8.63
N ASN A 210 45.85 -3.25 -8.55
CA ASN A 210 44.60 -4.01 -8.58
C ASN A 210 43.74 -3.81 -7.33
N ILE A 211 44.34 -3.68 -6.14
CA ILE A 211 43.62 -3.40 -4.89
C ILE A 211 42.96 -2.02 -4.94
N VAL A 212 43.71 -0.98 -5.36
CA VAL A 212 43.20 0.39 -5.46
C VAL A 212 42.09 0.50 -6.51
N ASN A 213 42.25 -0.17 -7.66
CA ASN A 213 41.22 -0.20 -8.70
C ASN A 213 40.00 -1.05 -8.30
N GLY A 214 40.22 -2.13 -7.55
CA GLY A 214 39.16 -2.98 -7.01
C GLY A 214 38.28 -2.24 -6.01
N LEU A 215 38.89 -1.45 -5.11
CA LEU A 215 38.17 -0.56 -4.19
C LEU A 215 37.31 0.47 -4.94
N ALA A 216 37.84 1.07 -6.01
CA ALA A 216 37.10 2.03 -6.83
C ALA A 216 35.89 1.40 -7.55
N ASN A 217 36.03 0.15 -8.03
CA ASN A 217 34.96 -0.56 -8.74
C ASN A 217 33.91 -1.17 -7.79
N GLY A 218 34.28 -1.52 -6.55
CA GLY A 218 33.36 -2.02 -5.53
C GLY A 218 32.24 -1.03 -5.18
N VAL A 219 32.51 0.27 -5.30
CA VAL A 219 31.53 1.37 -5.10
C VAL A 219 30.35 1.26 -6.06
N GLY A 220 30.58 0.86 -7.32
CA GLY A 220 29.52 0.73 -8.33
C GLY A 220 28.54 -0.42 -8.03
N ALA A 221 29.03 -1.50 -7.41
CA ALA A 221 28.23 -2.69 -7.10
C ALA A 221 27.45 -2.58 -5.77
N ALA A 222 28.00 -1.90 -4.76
CA ALA A 222 27.33 -1.73 -3.47
C ALA A 222 26.25 -0.63 -3.49
N VAL A 223 26.41 0.42 -4.31
CA VAL A 223 25.42 1.51 -4.42
C VAL A 223 24.18 1.11 -5.23
N THR A 224 24.26 0.04 -6.03
CA THR A 224 23.14 -0.46 -6.86
C THR A 224 22.25 -1.48 -6.16
N THR A 225 22.66 -2.02 -5.00
CA THR A 225 21.90 -3.04 -4.26
C THR A 225 21.11 -2.44 -3.08
N SER A 226 20.00 -1.76 -3.40
CA SER A 226 18.78 -1.58 -2.56
C SER A 226 17.91 -0.48 -3.17
N VAL A 227 16.62 -0.66 -3.50
CA VAL A 227 15.55 -1.44 -2.87
C VAL A 227 14.62 -1.87 -4.01
N VAL A 228 14.55 -3.18 -4.32
CA VAL A 228 13.38 -3.76 -4.99
C VAL A 228 12.31 -3.84 -3.92
N GLY A 229 11.49 -2.79 -3.85
CA GLY A 229 10.40 -2.66 -2.91
C GLY A 229 9.29 -1.90 -3.59
N GLY A 230 8.55 -2.63 -4.43
CA GLY A 230 7.22 -2.24 -4.89
C GLY A 230 7.18 -1.11 -5.92
N GLU A 231 7.68 -1.34 -7.13
CA GLU A 231 6.96 -0.83 -8.30
C GLU A 231 5.74 -1.74 -8.50
N LEU A 232 4.64 -1.41 -7.82
CA LEU A 232 3.32 -1.85 -8.25
C LEU A 232 2.91 -0.92 -9.41
N PRO A 233 2.56 -1.47 -10.58
CA PRO A 233 2.04 -0.67 -11.68
C PRO A 233 0.66 -0.13 -11.28
N PHE A 234 0.52 1.20 -11.30
CA PHE A 234 -0.77 1.86 -11.53
C PHE A 234 -0.78 2.36 -12.97
#